data_AF-A0A1A2M7G3-F1
#
_entry.id   AF-A0A1A2M7G3-F1
#
_cell.length_a   1.000
_cell.length_b   1.000
_cell.length_c   1.000
_cell.angle_alpha   90.00
_cell.angle_beta   90.00
_cell.angle_gamma   90.00
#
_symmetry.space_group_name_H-M   'P 1'
#
loop_
_entity.id
_entity.type
_entity.pdbx_description
1 polymer ?
#
loop_
_entity_poly.entity_id
_entity_poly.type
_entity_poly.pdbx_seq_one_letter_code
_entity_poly.pdbx_strand_id
1 'polypeptide(L)'
;MKNKGVSFTTAVLAVTIAPLAACANQQGGQATSSTSSSAPPGTERMTTQLKSADGNQVGTATIDFANGYATVTVETGANQVLSPGFHGLQIHSVGKCDGDFESAGSVYQAPDHTGFPASGDLTALQVRNDGSAKLVTTTNLLTASDLRNSSGTALVVHQTADNLSTSSTGESGKRVACGVLAAASATTTSSTSTTTSITTITTTTEVPPPSTSTSTVTVTSSPGYTSTLPTTTATTPPSLPPGTR
;
A
#
# COMPACT_ATOMS: atom_id res chain seq x y z
N MET A 1 6.99 63.66 13.18
CA MET A 1 7.44 63.88 14.58
C MET A 1 7.02 62.68 15.41
N LYS A 2 7.94 62.15 16.22
CA LYS A 2 7.80 61.10 17.27
C LYS A 2 7.70 59.61 16.85
N ASN A 3 8.85 58.96 17.00
CA ASN A 3 9.13 57.53 17.16
C ASN A 3 8.20 56.79 18.13
N LYS A 4 8.16 55.46 17.98
CA LYS A 4 8.54 54.51 19.04
C LYS A 4 8.91 53.16 18.41
N GLY A 5 10.21 52.89 18.32
CA GLY A 5 10.76 51.57 18.00
C GLY A 5 10.70 50.68 19.23
N VAL A 6 10.40 49.40 19.02
CA VAL A 6 10.43 48.37 20.06
C VAL A 6 11.74 47.60 19.91
N SER A 7 12.62 47.75 20.89
CA SER A 7 13.84 46.95 21.03
C SER A 7 13.49 45.61 21.67
N PHE A 8 13.82 44.51 21.00
CA PHE A 8 13.86 43.18 21.60
C PHE A 8 15.30 42.87 21.99
N THR A 9 15.54 42.74 23.29
CA THR A 9 16.81 42.34 23.90
C THR A 9 17.02 40.84 23.71
N THR A 10 18.05 40.49 22.95
CA THR A 10 18.60 39.13 22.82
C THR A 10 19.45 38.81 24.04
N ALA A 11 19.01 37.85 24.85
CA ALA A 11 19.83 37.25 25.90
C ALA A 11 20.72 36.15 25.28
N VAL A 12 22.01 36.43 25.17
CA VAL A 12 23.04 35.47 24.76
C VAL A 12 23.49 34.70 26.00
N LEU A 13 23.09 33.43 26.11
CA LEU A 13 23.63 32.52 27.11
C LEU A 13 24.78 31.73 26.48
N ALA A 14 26.01 32.07 26.86
CA ALA A 14 27.20 31.32 26.50
C ALA A 14 27.31 30.07 27.37
N VAL A 15 27.26 28.88 26.76
CA VAL A 15 27.57 27.62 27.41
C VAL A 15 28.79 26.99 26.72
N THR A 16 29.72 26.60 27.56
CA THR A 16 31.08 26.13 27.28
C THR A 16 31.13 24.78 26.56
N ILE A 17 32.05 24.69 25.60
CA ILE A 17 32.38 23.51 24.78
C ILE A 17 33.34 22.60 25.57
N ALA A 18 33.04 21.30 25.65
CA ALA A 18 33.99 20.25 26.00
C ALA A 18 33.92 19.13 24.93
N PRO A 19 35.04 18.71 24.32
CA PRO A 19 35.04 17.66 23.32
C PRO A 19 35.36 16.31 23.97
N LEU A 20 34.47 15.32 23.80
CA LEU A 20 34.82 13.91 23.90
C LEU A 20 34.58 13.26 22.55
N ALA A 21 35.65 12.66 22.03
CA ALA A 21 35.73 11.99 20.75
C ALA A 21 35.42 10.49 20.87
N ALA A 22 34.93 9.93 19.76
CA ALA A 22 34.77 8.51 19.40
C ALA A 22 33.63 7.76 20.14
N CYS A 23 32.72 7.04 19.47
CA CYS A 23 32.92 6.10 18.37
C CYS A 23 31.92 6.25 17.20
N ALA A 24 32.37 5.72 16.06
CA ALA A 24 31.74 5.76 14.76
C ALA A 24 30.55 4.80 14.61
N ASN A 25 29.56 5.29 13.84
CA ASN A 25 28.90 4.60 12.72
C ASN A 25 28.44 3.15 12.93
N GLN A 26 27.16 2.94 13.22
CA GLN A 26 26.37 1.84 12.65
C GLN A 26 24.94 2.31 12.37
N GLN A 27 24.62 2.40 11.08
CA GLN A 27 23.25 2.47 10.56
C GLN A 27 22.47 1.25 11.06
N GLY A 28 21.72 1.44 12.14
CA GLY A 28 20.63 0.55 12.52
C GLY A 28 19.44 0.85 11.62
N GLY A 29 19.44 0.26 10.42
CA GLY A 29 18.26 0.14 9.58
C GLY A 29 17.21 -0.64 10.38
N GLN A 30 16.32 0.09 11.02
CA GLN A 30 15.13 -0.46 11.65
C GLN A 30 14.20 -0.85 10.50
N ALA A 31 14.39 -2.07 9.99
CA ALA A 31 13.37 -2.75 9.24
C ALA A 31 12.20 -2.95 10.20
N THR A 32 11.25 -2.04 10.13
CA THR A 32 9.91 -2.12 10.71
C THR A 32 9.30 -3.42 10.22
N SER A 33 9.55 -4.48 10.98
CA SER A 33 9.00 -5.80 10.71
C SER A 33 7.54 -5.72 11.12
N SER A 34 6.69 -5.45 10.15
CA SER A 34 5.24 -5.52 10.24
C SER A 34 4.90 -6.79 10.98
N THR A 35 4.41 -6.65 12.21
CA THR A 35 3.79 -7.76 12.91
C THR A 35 2.51 -8.03 12.15
N SER A 36 2.54 -9.02 11.25
CA SER A 36 1.35 -9.57 10.62
C SER A 36 0.57 -10.28 11.73
N SER A 37 -0.23 -9.52 12.46
CA SER A 37 -1.30 -10.07 13.28
C SER A 37 -2.21 -10.84 12.35
N SER A 38 -2.14 -12.17 12.38
CA SER A 38 -3.12 -13.01 11.72
C SER A 38 -4.48 -12.65 12.30
N ALA A 39 -5.34 -12.09 11.46
CA ALA A 39 -6.72 -11.77 11.81
C ALA A 39 -7.41 -13.03 12.36
N PRO A 40 -8.32 -12.89 13.35
CA PRO A 40 -9.13 -14.00 13.81
C PRO A 40 -9.79 -14.72 12.62
N PRO A 41 -9.88 -16.06 12.64
CA PRO A 41 -10.58 -16.79 11.60
C PRO A 41 -12.04 -16.30 11.54
N GLY A 42 -12.44 -15.74 10.41
CA GLY A 42 -13.79 -15.20 10.17
C GLY A 42 -13.89 -13.68 9.98
N THR A 43 -12.79 -12.93 10.02
CA THR A 43 -12.78 -11.50 9.65
C THR A 43 -11.88 -11.27 8.45
N GLU A 44 -12.48 -11.05 7.28
CA GLU A 44 -11.74 -10.63 6.08
C GLU A 44 -11.50 -9.12 6.15
N ARG A 45 -10.27 -8.68 5.86
CA ARG A 45 -9.88 -7.27 5.94
C ARG A 45 -9.19 -6.84 4.65
N MET A 46 -9.55 -5.66 4.17
CA MET A 46 -8.90 -4.99 3.03
C MET A 46 -8.44 -3.60 3.46
N THR A 47 -7.30 -3.15 2.97
CA THR A 47 -6.74 -1.83 3.29
C THR A 47 -6.15 -1.21 2.04
N THR A 48 -6.31 0.11 1.88
CA THR A 48 -5.70 0.86 0.79
C THR A 48 -5.24 2.25 1.25
N GLN A 49 -4.28 2.81 0.51
CA GLN A 49 -3.86 4.19 0.66
C GLN A 49 -4.56 5.03 -0.39
N LEU A 50 -5.18 6.13 0.05
CA LEU A 50 -5.79 7.10 -0.84
C LEU A 50 -4.73 8.09 -1.31
N LYS A 51 -4.61 8.27 -2.63
CA LYS A 51 -3.65 9.20 -3.25
C LYS A 51 -4.36 10.17 -4.18
N SER A 52 -3.84 11.39 -4.29
CA SER A 52 -4.24 12.36 -5.32
C SER A 52 -3.66 11.99 -6.68
N ALA A 53 -4.13 12.66 -7.75
CA ALA A 53 -3.64 12.41 -9.12
C ALA A 53 -2.13 12.68 -9.26
N ASP A 54 -1.60 13.61 -8.45
CA ASP A 54 -0.16 13.91 -8.36
C ASP A 54 0.63 12.87 -7.55
N GLY A 55 -0.04 11.84 -7.00
CA GLY A 55 0.55 10.78 -6.19
C GLY A 55 0.72 11.10 -4.71
N ASN A 56 0.31 12.28 -4.25
CA ASN A 56 0.38 12.67 -2.85
C ASN A 56 -0.56 11.81 -2.00
N GLN A 57 -0.10 11.35 -0.84
CA GLN A 57 -0.94 10.59 0.09
C GLN A 57 -1.96 11.52 0.74
N VAL A 58 -3.24 11.15 0.62
CA VAL A 58 -4.38 11.87 1.22
C VAL A 58 -4.83 11.20 2.51
N GLY A 59 -4.80 9.86 2.56
CA GLY A 59 -5.22 9.11 3.74
C GLY A 59 -5.16 7.62 3.56
N THR A 60 -5.92 6.91 4.38
CA THR A 60 -6.03 5.45 4.36
C THR A 60 -7.50 5.03 4.50
N ALA A 61 -7.82 3.88 3.92
CA ALA A 61 -9.12 3.25 4.09
C ALA A 61 -8.96 1.78 4.46
N THR A 62 -9.81 1.30 5.35
CA THR A 62 -9.90 -0.09 5.78
C THR A 62 -11.33 -0.57 5.63
N ILE A 63 -11.51 -1.79 5.14
CA ILE A 63 -12.80 -2.46 5.05
C ILE A 63 -12.69 -3.78 5.82
N ASP A 64 -13.49 -3.91 6.87
CA ASP A 64 -13.61 -5.13 7.67
C ASP A 64 -14.92 -5.84 7.38
N PHE A 65 -14.86 -7.08 6.93
CA PHE A 65 -16.02 -7.93 6.69
C PHE A 65 -16.21 -8.87 7.87
N ALA A 66 -17.35 -8.72 8.55
CA ALA A 66 -17.74 -9.58 9.65
C ALA A 66 -19.27 -9.58 9.77
N ASN A 67 -19.84 -10.66 10.30
CA ASN A 67 -21.27 -10.74 10.65
C ASN A 67 -22.23 -10.39 9.48
N GLY A 68 -21.84 -10.64 8.24
CA GLY A 68 -22.68 -10.39 7.05
C GLY A 68 -22.71 -8.94 6.55
N TYR A 69 -21.83 -8.06 7.03
CA TYR A 69 -21.69 -6.69 6.51
C TYR A 69 -20.23 -6.24 6.47
N ALA A 70 -19.97 -5.16 5.73
CA ALA A 70 -18.69 -4.49 5.64
C ALA A 70 -18.68 -3.25 6.55
N THR A 71 -17.63 -3.07 7.35
CA THR A 71 -17.33 -1.85 8.10
C THR A 71 -16.23 -1.09 7.38
N VAL A 72 -16.54 0.07 6.82
CA VAL A 72 -15.61 0.91 6.09
C VAL A 72 -15.12 2.03 7.02
N THR A 73 -13.81 2.12 7.22
CA THR A 73 -13.15 3.19 7.95
C THR A 73 -12.26 3.97 7.00
N VAL A 74 -12.46 5.28 6.90
CA VAL A 74 -11.59 6.20 6.13
C VAL A 74 -11.03 7.24 7.07
N GLU A 75 -9.71 7.43 7.03
CA GLU A 75 -9.01 8.44 7.81
C GLU A 75 -8.05 9.23 6.92
N THR A 76 -8.16 10.56 6.94
CA THR A 76 -7.29 11.47 6.22
C THR A 76 -6.62 12.44 7.20
N GLY A 77 -5.33 12.68 6.99
CA GLY A 77 -4.58 13.70 7.74
C GLY A 77 -4.88 15.11 7.24
N ALA A 78 -4.34 16.13 7.90
CA ALA A 78 -4.38 17.49 7.37
C ALA A 78 -3.70 17.55 6.00
N ASN A 79 -4.37 18.10 4.99
CA ASN A 79 -3.88 18.15 3.62
C ASN A 79 -4.60 19.26 2.82
N GLN A 80 -4.09 19.57 1.63
CA GLN A 80 -4.67 20.59 0.74
C GLN A 80 -5.43 20.01 -0.45
N VAL A 81 -5.50 18.68 -0.55
CA VAL A 81 -6.17 17.97 -1.66
C VAL A 81 -7.68 17.96 -1.43
N LEU A 82 -8.10 17.75 -0.18
CA LEU A 82 -9.50 17.75 0.21
C LEU A 82 -9.92 19.14 0.71
N SER A 83 -10.88 19.75 0.02
CA SER A 83 -11.50 20.99 0.46
C SER A 83 -12.37 20.77 1.70
N PRO A 84 -12.60 21.78 2.56
CA PRO A 84 -13.57 21.66 3.64
C PRO A 84 -14.99 21.44 3.11
N GLY A 85 -15.73 20.49 3.68
CA GLY A 85 -17.10 20.16 3.25
C GLY A 85 -17.38 18.67 3.12
N PHE A 86 -18.47 18.33 2.45
CA PHE A 86 -18.85 16.94 2.18
C PHE A 86 -18.33 16.48 0.83
N HIS A 87 -17.69 15.31 0.82
CA HIS A 87 -17.14 14.65 -0.36
C HIS A 87 -17.83 13.31 -0.57
N GLY A 88 -18.24 13.02 -1.81
CA GLY A 88 -18.76 11.71 -2.19
C GLY A 88 -17.69 10.63 -1.98
N LEU A 89 -18.11 9.45 -1.53
CA LEU A 89 -17.23 8.32 -1.30
C LEU A 89 -17.87 7.10 -1.96
N GLN A 90 -17.18 6.54 -2.95
CA GLN A 90 -17.74 5.50 -3.81
C GLN A 90 -16.70 4.42 -4.07
N ILE A 91 -17.13 3.17 -4.10
CA ILE A 91 -16.34 2.04 -4.60
C ILE A 91 -16.62 1.91 -6.10
N HIS A 92 -15.58 1.97 -6.90
CA HIS A 92 -15.62 1.85 -8.35
C HIS A 92 -15.24 0.44 -8.83
N SER A 93 -15.74 0.10 -10.01
CA SER A 93 -15.77 -1.25 -10.60
C SER A 93 -14.44 -1.77 -11.13
N VAL A 94 -13.39 -0.94 -11.19
CA VAL A 94 -12.06 -1.33 -11.67
C VAL A 94 -11.01 -0.95 -10.64
N GLY A 95 -10.12 -1.89 -10.35
CA GLY A 95 -8.98 -1.75 -9.44
C GLY A 95 -7.82 -0.94 -10.00
N LYS A 96 -8.08 0.29 -10.46
CA LYS A 96 -7.08 1.20 -11.05
C LYS A 96 -7.30 2.64 -10.60
N CYS A 97 -6.20 3.38 -10.47
CA CYS A 97 -6.19 4.77 -10.02
C CYS A 97 -5.21 5.61 -10.89
N ASP A 98 -5.30 5.47 -12.20
CA ASP A 98 -4.45 6.19 -13.17
C ASP A 98 -5.11 7.52 -13.61
N GLY A 99 -4.28 8.55 -13.84
CA GLY A 99 -4.70 9.87 -14.33
C GLY A 99 -5.67 10.57 -13.38
N ASP A 100 -6.74 11.16 -13.92
CA ASP A 100 -7.85 11.75 -13.15
C ASP A 100 -8.83 10.68 -12.61
N PHE A 101 -8.36 9.44 -12.45
CA PHE A 101 -9.08 8.29 -11.90
C PHE A 101 -10.28 7.77 -12.69
N GLU A 102 -10.51 8.24 -13.92
CA GLU A 102 -11.50 7.65 -14.84
C GLU A 102 -11.21 6.17 -15.15
N SER A 103 -9.94 5.77 -15.02
CA SER A 103 -9.50 4.37 -15.11
C SER A 103 -10.13 3.43 -14.07
N ALA A 104 -10.67 3.96 -12.96
CA ALA A 104 -11.41 3.19 -11.97
C ALA A 104 -12.79 2.71 -12.49
N GLY A 105 -13.26 3.23 -13.64
CA GLY A 105 -14.55 2.86 -14.22
C GLY A 105 -15.74 3.54 -13.52
N SER A 106 -16.93 2.96 -13.69
CA SER A 106 -18.16 3.41 -13.02
C SER A 106 -18.22 2.95 -11.56
N VAL A 107 -19.17 3.49 -10.79
CA VAL A 107 -19.51 2.97 -9.45
C VAL A 107 -19.81 1.47 -9.54
N TYR A 108 -19.33 0.71 -8.55
CA TYR A 108 -19.55 -0.71 -8.44
C TYR A 108 -21.02 -1.01 -8.11
N GLN A 109 -21.59 -1.97 -8.84
CA GLN A 109 -22.93 -2.48 -8.60
C GLN A 109 -22.83 -4.01 -8.57
N ALA A 110 -23.22 -4.61 -7.45
CA ALA A 110 -23.19 -6.06 -7.30
C ALA A 110 -24.18 -6.70 -8.30
N PRO A 111 -23.87 -7.88 -8.88
CA PRO A 111 -24.72 -8.51 -9.90
C PRO A 111 -26.18 -8.73 -9.46
N ASP A 112 -26.39 -9.02 -8.18
CA ASP A 112 -27.70 -9.28 -7.59
C ASP A 112 -28.39 -8.02 -7.06
N HIS A 113 -27.81 -6.83 -7.28
CA HIS A 113 -28.33 -5.56 -6.84
C HIS A 113 -28.56 -4.62 -8.04
N THR A 114 -29.82 -4.33 -8.38
CA THR A 114 -30.18 -3.48 -9.52
C THR A 114 -30.75 -2.12 -9.12
N GLY A 115 -30.92 -1.89 -7.81
CA GLY A 115 -31.51 -0.68 -7.24
C GLY A 115 -30.50 0.45 -6.99
N PHE A 116 -31.04 1.57 -6.51
CA PHE A 116 -30.28 2.69 -5.96
C PHE A 116 -30.50 2.79 -4.44
N PRO A 117 -29.50 3.24 -3.67
CA PRO A 117 -28.15 3.61 -4.09
C PRO A 117 -27.36 2.40 -4.64
N ALA A 118 -26.36 2.62 -5.49
CA ALA A 118 -25.53 1.54 -6.00
C ALA A 118 -24.79 0.83 -4.86
N SER A 119 -24.38 -0.42 -5.08
CA SER A 119 -23.73 -1.24 -4.05
C SER A 119 -22.44 -0.60 -3.53
N GLY A 120 -21.73 0.11 -4.42
CA GLY A 120 -20.51 0.83 -4.12
C GLY A 120 -20.71 2.23 -3.53
N ASP A 121 -21.94 2.75 -3.46
CA ASP A 121 -22.19 4.07 -2.86
C ASP A 121 -22.05 3.99 -1.34
N LEU A 122 -21.31 4.93 -0.75
CA LEU A 122 -21.09 5.04 0.68
C LEU A 122 -21.54 6.40 1.22
N THR A 123 -21.67 6.49 2.54
CA THR A 123 -21.91 7.78 3.22
C THR A 123 -20.81 8.78 2.89
N ALA A 124 -21.19 10.04 2.65
CA ALA A 124 -20.25 11.11 2.35
C ALA A 124 -19.20 11.31 3.47
N LEU A 125 -17.97 11.61 3.06
CA LEU A 125 -16.86 11.96 3.94
C LEU A 125 -16.91 13.44 4.29
N GLN A 126 -17.05 13.78 5.57
CA GLN A 126 -17.00 15.17 6.04
C GLN A 126 -15.57 15.60 6.34
N VAL A 127 -15.08 16.58 5.59
CA VAL A 127 -13.72 17.12 5.68
C VAL A 127 -13.74 18.41 6.50
N ARG A 128 -12.83 18.50 7.49
CA ARG A 128 -12.64 19.68 8.35
C ARG A 128 -11.86 20.77 7.63
N ASN A 129 -11.77 21.95 8.26
CA ASN A 129 -11.09 23.12 7.70
C ASN A 129 -9.60 22.90 7.37
N ASP A 130 -8.93 21.96 8.03
CA ASP A 130 -7.53 21.60 7.80
C ASP A 130 -7.34 20.49 6.75
N GLY A 131 -8.41 20.05 6.09
CA GLY A 131 -8.42 18.98 5.10
C GLY A 131 -8.47 17.56 5.69
N SER A 132 -8.46 17.42 7.01
CA SER A 132 -8.56 16.12 7.68
C SER A 132 -10.00 15.64 7.82
N ALA A 133 -10.19 14.33 7.83
CA ALA A 133 -11.49 13.69 7.92
C ALA A 133 -11.38 12.31 8.56
N LYS A 134 -12.48 11.89 9.19
CA LYS A 134 -12.65 10.51 9.66
C LYS A 134 -14.10 10.08 9.43
N LEU A 135 -14.28 8.93 8.82
CA LEU A 135 -15.57 8.28 8.62
C LEU A 135 -15.46 6.82 9.05
N VAL A 136 -16.48 6.36 9.77
CA VAL A 136 -16.75 4.93 9.97
C VAL A 136 -18.20 4.71 9.56
N THR A 137 -18.43 3.82 8.60
CA THR A 137 -19.77 3.47 8.12
C THR A 137 -19.87 1.97 7.87
N THR A 138 -21.08 1.48 7.66
CA THR A 138 -21.35 0.07 7.39
C THR A 138 -22.25 -0.09 6.19
N THR A 139 -22.03 -1.15 5.40
CA THR A 139 -22.93 -1.54 4.31
C THR A 139 -23.04 -3.06 4.25
N ASN A 140 -24.23 -3.56 3.94
CA ASN A 140 -24.49 -4.98 3.67
C ASN A 140 -24.66 -5.26 2.17
N LEU A 141 -24.36 -4.28 1.31
CA LEU A 141 -24.46 -4.42 -0.16
C LEU A 141 -23.17 -4.95 -0.80
N LEU A 142 -22.14 -5.23 0.00
CA LEU A 142 -20.81 -5.64 -0.48
C LEU A 142 -20.25 -6.78 0.35
N THR A 143 -19.63 -7.74 -0.33
CA THR A 143 -18.79 -8.77 0.26
C THR A 143 -17.33 -8.59 -0.15
N ALA A 144 -16.41 -9.26 0.53
CA ALA A 144 -15.00 -9.25 0.15
C ALA A 144 -14.77 -9.88 -1.24
N SER A 145 -15.59 -10.86 -1.61
CA SER A 145 -15.54 -11.50 -2.93
C SER A 145 -15.95 -10.55 -4.05
N ASP A 146 -16.95 -9.71 -3.81
CA ASP A 146 -17.37 -8.65 -4.74
C ASP A 146 -16.22 -7.68 -5.03
N LEU A 147 -15.47 -7.28 -4.00
CA LEU A 147 -14.36 -6.34 -4.14
C LEU A 147 -13.11 -6.95 -4.80
N ARG A 148 -12.95 -8.27 -4.73
CA ARG A 148 -11.83 -9.04 -5.29
C ARG A 148 -12.16 -9.71 -6.62
N ASN A 149 -13.21 -9.25 -7.31
CA ASN A 149 -13.58 -9.72 -8.63
C ASN A 149 -12.42 -9.56 -9.65
N SER A 150 -12.55 -10.14 -10.85
CA SER A 150 -11.50 -10.15 -11.87
C SER A 150 -10.98 -8.77 -12.26
N SER A 151 -11.85 -7.75 -12.27
CA SER A 151 -11.51 -6.35 -12.57
C SER A 151 -10.93 -5.62 -11.37
N GLY A 152 -10.99 -6.21 -10.18
CA GLY A 152 -10.69 -5.56 -8.92
C GLY A 152 -11.68 -4.44 -8.61
N THR A 153 -11.38 -3.64 -7.61
CA THR A 153 -12.16 -2.46 -7.24
C THR A 153 -11.26 -1.38 -6.65
N ALA A 154 -11.72 -0.13 -6.69
CA ALA A 154 -11.01 1.01 -6.11
C ALA A 154 -11.98 1.88 -5.30
N LEU A 155 -11.50 2.46 -4.20
CA LEU A 155 -12.23 3.46 -3.44
C LEU A 155 -11.88 4.84 -3.99
N VAL A 156 -12.88 5.64 -4.32
CA VAL A 156 -12.73 6.98 -4.88
C VAL A 156 -13.40 8.00 -3.96
N VAL A 157 -12.66 9.08 -3.71
CA VAL A 157 -13.17 10.28 -3.06
C VAL A 157 -13.43 11.31 -4.15
N HIS A 158 -14.65 11.85 -4.14
CA HIS A 158 -15.14 12.82 -5.11
C HIS A 158 -15.04 14.24 -4.58
N GLN A 159 -15.06 15.23 -5.48
CA GLN A 159 -14.93 16.64 -5.14
C GLN A 159 -16.18 17.18 -4.44
N THR A 160 -17.36 16.75 -4.87
CA THR A 160 -18.65 17.16 -4.31
C THR A 160 -19.32 16.01 -3.60
N ALA A 161 -20.26 16.33 -2.71
CA ALA A 161 -21.09 15.35 -2.03
C ALA A 161 -21.92 14.55 -3.04
N ASP A 162 -22.11 13.27 -2.74
CA ASP A 162 -23.07 12.44 -3.45
C ASP A 162 -24.49 12.72 -2.95
N ASN A 163 -25.46 12.75 -3.86
CA ASN A 163 -26.88 12.87 -3.52
C ASN A 163 -27.57 11.51 -3.27
N LEU A 164 -26.86 10.39 -3.47
CA LEU A 164 -27.32 9.00 -3.29
C LEU A 164 -28.67 8.73 -3.98
N SER A 165 -28.93 9.42 -5.10
CA SER A 165 -30.24 9.45 -5.75
C SER A 165 -30.45 8.32 -6.76
N THR A 166 -31.65 8.25 -7.34
CA THR A 166 -32.15 7.16 -8.20
C THR A 166 -31.57 7.14 -9.62
N SER A 167 -30.43 7.80 -9.85
CA SER A 167 -29.82 7.86 -11.18
C SER A 167 -28.33 7.54 -11.10
N SER A 168 -27.85 6.76 -12.08
CA SER A 168 -26.45 6.35 -12.25
C SER A 168 -25.45 7.52 -12.36
N THR A 169 -25.94 8.75 -12.55
CA THR A 169 -25.15 9.98 -12.56
C THR A 169 -25.24 10.64 -11.19
N GLY A 170 -24.63 10.03 -10.17
CA GLY A 170 -24.35 10.75 -8.93
C GLY A 170 -23.48 11.95 -9.28
N GLU A 171 -23.96 13.17 -9.00
CA GLU A 171 -23.30 14.45 -9.33
C GLU A 171 -22.10 14.73 -8.38
N SER A 172 -21.27 13.71 -8.16
CA SER A 172 -20.11 13.76 -7.26
C SER A 172 -18.91 14.48 -7.91
N GLY A 173 -19.04 14.92 -9.17
CA GLY A 173 -18.05 15.74 -9.85
C GLY A 173 -16.69 15.04 -9.99
N LYS A 174 -15.61 15.83 -10.00
CA LYS A 174 -14.24 15.31 -10.19
C LYS A 174 -13.84 14.30 -9.12
N ARG A 175 -13.03 13.31 -9.51
CA ARG A 175 -12.40 12.35 -8.58
C ARG A 175 -11.12 12.97 -8.03
N VAL A 176 -11.00 13.16 -6.71
CA VAL A 176 -9.90 13.90 -6.08
C VAL A 176 -8.88 13.01 -5.37
N ALA A 177 -9.29 11.82 -4.95
CA ALA A 177 -8.38 10.81 -4.44
C ALA A 177 -8.87 9.40 -4.79
N CYS A 178 -7.94 8.47 -4.95
CA CYS A 178 -8.24 7.08 -5.28
C CYS A 178 -7.31 6.13 -4.53
N GLY A 179 -7.83 4.97 -4.15
CA GLY A 179 -7.06 3.87 -3.58
C GLY A 179 -7.54 2.52 -4.10
N VAL A 180 -6.65 1.74 -4.71
CA VAL A 180 -6.97 0.39 -5.21
C VAL A 180 -7.22 -0.54 -4.02
N LEU A 181 -8.41 -1.16 -3.97
CA LEU A 181 -8.78 -2.14 -2.94
C LEU A 181 -8.33 -3.55 -3.34
N ALA A 182 -8.53 -3.91 -4.61
CA ALA A 182 -7.95 -5.08 -5.24
C ALA A 182 -7.57 -4.71 -6.67
N ALA A 183 -6.38 -5.10 -7.13
CA ALA A 183 -5.98 -4.87 -8.51
C ALA A 183 -6.77 -5.77 -9.46
N ALA A 184 -7.04 -5.28 -10.67
CA ALA A 184 -7.51 -6.14 -11.74
C ALA A 184 -6.52 -7.29 -11.93
N SER A 185 -7.02 -8.52 -11.88
CA SER A 185 -6.19 -9.67 -12.25
C SER A 185 -5.82 -9.48 -13.71
N ALA A 186 -4.52 -9.36 -13.97
CA ALA A 186 -4.02 -9.48 -15.32
C ALA A 186 -4.41 -10.90 -15.78
N THR A 187 -5.40 -10.99 -16.65
CA THR A 187 -5.59 -12.19 -17.47
C THR A 187 -4.27 -12.36 -18.19
N THR A 188 -3.44 -13.24 -17.63
CA THR A 188 -2.26 -13.74 -18.32
C THR A 188 -2.85 -14.58 -19.44
N THR A 189 -3.17 -13.94 -20.56
CA THR A 189 -3.24 -14.63 -21.82
C THR A 189 -1.84 -15.18 -22.00
N SER A 190 -1.64 -16.43 -21.57
CA SER A 190 -0.47 -17.21 -21.90
C SER A 190 -0.42 -17.26 -23.42
N SER A 191 0.26 -16.30 -24.02
CA SER A 191 0.68 -16.38 -25.41
C SER A 191 1.59 -17.59 -25.48
N THR A 192 1.05 -18.71 -25.93
CA THR A 192 1.83 -19.88 -26.33
C THR A 192 2.71 -19.46 -27.50
N SER A 193 3.90 -18.94 -27.19
CA SER A 193 4.95 -18.76 -28.17
C SER A 193 5.47 -20.15 -28.52
N THR A 194 5.04 -20.67 -29.67
CA THR A 194 5.57 -21.90 -30.26
C THR A 194 7.08 -21.73 -30.51
N THR A 195 7.91 -22.26 -29.61
CA THR A 195 9.36 -22.35 -29.80
C THR A 195 9.67 -23.48 -30.77
N THR A 196 9.82 -23.15 -32.06
CA THR A 196 10.41 -24.04 -33.06
C THR A 196 11.88 -24.26 -32.73
N SER A 197 12.21 -25.44 -32.22
CA SER A 197 13.58 -25.84 -31.91
C SER A 197 14.24 -26.41 -33.18
N ILE A 198 15.23 -25.71 -33.72
CA ILE A 198 16.04 -26.21 -34.85
C ILE A 198 17.23 -26.97 -34.27
N THR A 199 17.31 -28.28 -34.56
CA THR A 199 18.42 -29.16 -34.15
C THR A 199 19.52 -29.12 -35.20
N THR A 200 20.69 -28.57 -34.86
CA THR A 200 21.91 -28.64 -35.69
C THR A 200 22.73 -29.86 -35.29
N ILE A 201 23.01 -30.74 -36.27
CA ILE A 201 23.81 -31.95 -36.08
C ILE A 201 25.22 -31.66 -36.60
N THR A 202 26.23 -31.74 -35.74
CA THR A 202 27.65 -31.56 -36.13
C THR A 202 28.35 -32.92 -36.10
N THR A 203 28.80 -33.38 -37.27
CA THR A 203 29.56 -34.63 -37.45
C THR A 203 31.05 -34.31 -37.39
N THR A 204 31.80 -34.98 -36.51
CA THR A 204 33.26 -34.84 -36.41
C THR A 204 33.92 -36.18 -36.71
N THR A 205 34.79 -36.18 -37.73
CA THR A 205 35.58 -37.35 -38.16
C THR A 205 37.00 -37.23 -37.58
N GLU A 206 37.52 -38.34 -37.09
CA GLU A 206 38.76 -38.51 -36.32
C GLU A 206 40.04 -38.46 -37.19
N VAL A 207 41.15 -37.94 -36.65
CA VAL A 207 42.51 -38.03 -37.21
C VAL A 207 43.51 -38.40 -36.08
N PRO A 208 44.40 -39.41 -36.26
CA PRO A 208 45.36 -39.88 -35.24
C PRO A 208 46.72 -39.13 -35.24
N PRO A 209 47.59 -39.32 -34.20
CA PRO A 209 48.61 -38.35 -33.76
C PRO A 209 50.05 -38.66 -34.23
N PRO A 210 51.04 -37.76 -33.95
CA PRO A 210 52.07 -38.16 -32.98
C PRO A 210 52.72 -37.06 -32.09
N SER A 211 53.03 -37.49 -30.86
CA SER A 211 54.26 -37.34 -30.04
C SER A 211 54.82 -36.00 -29.49
N THR A 212 54.92 -35.98 -28.13
CA THR A 212 55.97 -35.39 -27.23
C THR A 212 56.15 -33.85 -27.21
N SER A 213 56.34 -33.12 -26.10
CA SER A 213 56.87 -33.41 -24.75
C SER A 213 56.67 -32.17 -23.83
N THR A 214 56.47 -32.39 -22.50
CA THR A 214 56.97 -31.59 -21.33
C THR A 214 56.42 -30.15 -21.14
N SER A 215 55.99 -29.60 -19.99
CA SER A 215 55.98 -29.95 -18.55
C SER A 215 55.02 -29.03 -17.75
N THR A 216 54.41 -29.61 -16.70
CA THR A 216 54.13 -29.09 -15.33
C THR A 216 53.34 -27.78 -15.11
N VAL A 217 52.24 -27.81 -14.34
CA VAL A 217 52.05 -27.20 -12.99
C VAL A 217 50.84 -27.85 -12.27
N THR A 218 51.03 -28.02 -10.96
CA THR A 218 50.31 -28.81 -9.94
C THR A 218 49.14 -28.06 -9.26
N VAL A 219 47.98 -28.75 -9.14
CA VAL A 219 47.01 -28.90 -8.00
C VAL A 219 46.51 -27.61 -7.29
N THR A 220 45.22 -27.38 -7.04
CA THR A 220 44.50 -27.92 -5.86
C THR A 220 43.02 -27.49 -5.88
N SER A 221 42.12 -28.45 -5.69
CA SER A 221 40.68 -28.26 -5.50
C SER A 221 40.34 -27.91 -4.05
N SER A 222 39.37 -27.01 -3.85
CA SER A 222 38.83 -26.64 -2.53
C SER A 222 37.50 -27.37 -2.25
N PRO A 223 37.27 -27.93 -1.05
CA PRO A 223 36.03 -28.62 -0.69
C PRO A 223 34.93 -27.66 -0.20
N GLY A 224 33.68 -28.15 -0.30
CA GLY A 224 32.45 -27.41 -0.05
C GLY A 224 32.19 -27.00 1.40
N TYR A 225 31.33 -25.99 1.55
CA TYR A 225 30.88 -25.48 2.83
C TYR A 225 29.50 -26.06 3.20
N THR A 226 29.46 -26.72 4.35
CA THR A 226 28.25 -27.14 5.07
C THR A 226 27.86 -26.00 6.02
N SER A 227 26.59 -25.59 6.01
CA SER A 227 26.07 -24.53 6.89
C SER A 227 25.26 -25.15 8.03
N THR A 228 25.71 -24.97 9.26
CA THR A 228 25.02 -25.38 10.49
C THR A 228 24.35 -24.17 11.14
N LEU A 229 23.07 -24.34 11.49
CA LEU A 229 22.21 -23.34 12.13
C LEU A 229 22.35 -23.43 13.67
N PRO A 230 22.56 -22.31 14.40
CA PRO A 230 22.49 -22.33 15.86
C PRO A 230 21.07 -22.02 16.38
N THR A 231 20.64 -22.83 17.34
CA THR A 231 19.40 -22.70 18.12
C THR A 231 19.53 -21.55 19.13
N THR A 232 18.51 -20.70 19.27
CA THR A 232 18.44 -19.68 20.34
C THR A 232 17.24 -19.92 21.25
N THR A 233 17.51 -19.89 22.56
CA THR A 233 16.54 -20.11 23.65
C THR A 233 15.86 -18.78 24.01
N ALA A 234 14.53 -18.79 24.08
CA ALA A 234 13.73 -17.62 24.44
C ALA A 234 13.83 -17.29 25.94
N THR A 235 14.11 -16.02 26.26
CA THR A 235 14.05 -15.49 27.64
C THR A 235 12.88 -14.51 27.74
N THR A 236 11.96 -14.79 28.66
CA THR A 236 10.71 -14.05 28.88
C THR A 236 10.94 -12.74 29.65
N PRO A 237 10.36 -11.60 29.26
CA PRO A 237 10.45 -10.37 30.03
C PRO A 237 9.47 -10.34 31.23
N PRO A 238 9.78 -9.61 32.32
CA PRO A 238 8.98 -9.55 33.53
C PRO A 238 7.71 -8.68 33.39
N SER A 239 6.64 -9.10 34.07
CA SER A 239 5.35 -8.43 34.13
C SER A 239 5.35 -7.18 35.02
N LEU A 240 4.69 -6.12 34.56
CA LEU A 240 4.41 -4.89 35.32
C LEU A 240 3.41 -5.14 36.47
N PRO A 241 3.56 -4.44 37.62
CA PRO A 241 2.65 -4.58 38.75
C PRO A 241 1.31 -3.83 38.53
N PRO A 242 0.23 -4.21 39.26
CA PRO A 242 -1.08 -3.58 39.13
C PRO A 242 -1.11 -2.20 39.78
N GLY A 243 -1.64 -1.21 39.06
CA GLY A 243 -1.92 0.12 39.60
C GLY A 243 -3.04 0.07 40.64
N THR A 244 -2.80 0.67 41.81
CA THR A 244 -3.79 0.83 42.86
C THR A 244 -4.62 2.11 42.65
N ARG A 245 -5.93 1.89 42.47
CA ARG A 245 -7.11 2.77 42.65
C ARG A 245 -7.06 4.23 42.24
#